data_AF-A0A7S1E9Y6-F1
#
_entry.id   AF-A0A7S1E9Y6-F1
#
_cell.length_a   1.000
_cell.length_b   1.000
_cell.length_c   1.000
_cell.angle_alpha   90.00
_cell.angle_beta   90.00
_cell.angle_gamma   90.00
#
_symmetry.space_group_name_H-M   'P 1'
#
loop_
_entity.id
_entity.type
_entity.pdbx_description
1 polymer ?
#
loop_
_entity_poly.entity_id
_entity_poly.type
_entity_poly.pdbx_seq_one_letter_code
_entity_poly.pdbx_strand_id
1 'polypeptide(L)'
;ALIQGVTPFLVKDVTFVLSKFSVFDIVSKAIYFSYPQFREDLQLTLLVSLMSGIVAGICAAVTSHPGDYLFSKANERSGATVMSAWNDYMESKDYAKILTGLPPRLVYGGLLIALQFCIYDYCRVLFHVSPGELNVFLDVVAGIAKSTPAQ
;
A
#
# COMPACT_ATOMS: atom_id res chain seq x y z
N ALA A 1 19.00 12.55 18.04
CA ALA A 1 18.86 13.17 16.70
C ALA A 1 18.38 12.18 15.64
N LEU A 2 19.05 11.02 15.42
CA LEU A 2 18.68 10.07 14.34
C LEU A 2 17.33 9.34 14.53
N ILE A 3 16.83 9.19 15.76
CA ILE A 3 15.60 8.39 16.04
C ILE A 3 14.31 9.24 15.98
N GLN A 4 14.41 10.57 16.13
CA GLN A 4 13.24 11.46 16.20
C GLN A 4 12.46 11.59 14.89
N GLY A 5 13.09 11.29 13.75
CA GLY A 5 12.43 11.27 12.43
C GLY A 5 11.98 9.88 11.96
N VAL A 6 12.41 8.81 12.63
CA VAL A 6 12.13 7.43 12.20
C VAL A 6 10.67 7.06 12.45
N THR A 7 10.13 7.41 13.61
CA THR A 7 8.73 7.11 13.97
C THR A 7 7.70 7.68 12.99
N PRO A 8 7.70 8.99 12.65
CA PRO A 8 6.73 9.53 11.69
C PRO A 8 6.92 8.98 10.27
N PHE A 9 8.16 8.73 9.86
CA PHE A 9 8.47 8.11 8.57
C PHE A 9 7.91 6.69 8.46
N LEU A 10 8.11 5.88 9.51
CA LEU A 10 7.67 4.49 9.56
C LEU A 10 6.15 4.39 9.59
N VAL A 11 5.46 5.26 10.33
CA VAL A 11 3.98 5.32 10.34
C VAL A 11 3.43 5.64 8.95
N LYS A 12 4.03 6.61 8.25
CA LYS A 12 3.65 6.97 6.89
C LYS A 12 3.82 5.79 5.92
N ASP A 13 4.97 5.13 5.97
CA ASP A 13 5.27 4.00 5.09
C ASP A 13 4.40 2.78 5.38
N VAL A 14 4.19 2.44 6.66
CA VAL A 14 3.30 1.35 7.07
C VAL A 14 1.87 1.62 6.62
N THR A 15 1.37 2.86 6.78
CA THR A 15 0.02 3.22 6.34
C THR A 15 -0.12 3.10 4.82
N PHE A 16 0.87 3.55 4.06
CA PHE A 16 0.90 3.42 2.60
C PHE A 16 0.89 1.95 2.17
N VAL A 17 1.72 1.12 2.80
CA VAL A 17 1.82 -0.32 2.48
C VAL A 17 0.55 -1.07 2.86
N LEU A 18 -0.04 -0.78 4.02
CA LEU A 18 -1.29 -1.42 4.46
C LEU A 18 -2.46 -1.06 3.56
N SER A 19 -2.57 0.21 3.13
CA SER A 19 -3.63 0.66 2.24
C SER A 19 -3.58 -0.05 0.89
N LYS A 20 -2.41 -0.13 0.24
CA LYS A 20 -2.29 -0.81 -1.06
C LYS A 20 -2.65 -2.29 -0.98
N PHE A 21 -2.20 -3.02 0.06
CA PHE A 21 -2.46 -4.45 0.19
C PHE A 21 -3.93 -4.72 0.55
N SER A 22 -4.50 -3.91 1.43
CA SER A 22 -5.92 -4.05 1.82
C SER A 22 -6.84 -3.81 0.64
N VAL A 23 -6.60 -2.77 -0.16
CA VAL A 23 -7.44 -2.46 -1.34
C VAL A 23 -7.23 -3.52 -2.43
N PHE A 24 -5.99 -3.95 -2.67
CA PHE A 24 -5.71 -5.03 -3.61
C PHE A 24 -6.48 -6.31 -3.27
N ASP A 25 -6.49 -6.70 -1.99
CA ASP A 25 -7.22 -7.88 -1.52
C ASP A 25 -8.73 -7.74 -1.69
N ILE A 26 -9.29 -6.59 -1.31
CA ILE A 26 -10.74 -6.34 -1.41
C ILE A 26 -11.18 -6.37 -2.87
N VAL A 27 -10.46 -5.68 -3.75
CA VAL A 27 -10.81 -5.59 -5.18
C VAL A 27 -10.64 -6.95 -5.86
N SER A 28 -9.54 -7.65 -5.60
CA SER A 28 -9.32 -8.99 -6.15
C SER A 28 -10.40 -9.97 -5.67
N LYS A 29 -10.75 -9.97 -4.38
CA LYS A 29 -11.83 -10.81 -3.83
C LYS A 29 -13.18 -10.47 -4.45
N ALA A 30 -13.50 -9.20 -4.65
CA ALA A 30 -14.74 -8.76 -5.28
C ALA A 30 -14.85 -9.24 -6.74
N ILE A 31 -13.75 -9.17 -7.49
CA ILE A 31 -13.70 -9.65 -8.88
C ILE A 31 -13.85 -11.17 -8.92
N TYR A 32 -13.13 -11.91 -8.08
CA TYR A 32 -13.24 -13.38 -8.04
C TYR A 32 -14.57 -13.88 -7.49
N PHE A 33 -15.26 -13.11 -6.64
CA PHE A 33 -16.62 -13.43 -6.21
C PHE A 33 -17.61 -13.33 -7.37
N SER A 34 -17.44 -12.33 -8.25
CA SER A 34 -18.30 -12.12 -9.42
C SER A 34 -17.98 -13.09 -10.56
N TYR A 35 -16.70 -13.45 -10.71
CA TYR A 35 -16.21 -14.31 -11.78
C TYR A 35 -15.25 -15.38 -11.22
N PRO A 36 -15.78 -16.47 -10.65
CA PRO A 36 -14.95 -17.53 -10.07
C PRO A 36 -14.12 -18.27 -11.13
N GLN A 37 -14.59 -18.31 -12.37
CA GLN A 37 -13.93 -18.95 -13.51
C GLN A 37 -12.58 -18.30 -13.88
N PHE A 38 -12.36 -17.04 -13.49
CA PHE A 38 -11.09 -16.34 -13.76
C PHE A 38 -9.91 -16.87 -12.94
N ARG A 39 -10.17 -17.70 -11.91
CA ARG A 39 -9.10 -18.38 -11.16
C ARG A 39 -8.47 -19.55 -11.93
N GLU A 40 -9.18 -20.11 -12.89
CA GLU A 40 -8.73 -21.27 -13.64
C GLU A 40 -7.90 -20.85 -14.86
N ASP A 41 -8.17 -19.66 -15.40
CA ASP A 41 -7.39 -19.09 -16.50
C ASP A 41 -6.28 -18.18 -15.97
N LEU A 42 -5.06 -18.55 -16.34
CA LEU A 42 -3.85 -17.85 -15.98
C LEU A 42 -3.81 -16.41 -16.50
N GLN A 43 -4.24 -16.20 -17.75
CA GLN A 43 -4.20 -14.86 -18.36
C GLN A 43 -5.21 -13.93 -17.68
N LEU A 44 -6.36 -14.48 -17.29
CA LEU A 44 -7.41 -13.74 -16.58
C LEU A 44 -6.97 -13.42 -15.15
N THR A 45 -6.30 -14.34 -14.45
CA THR A 45 -5.72 -14.09 -13.12
C THR A 45 -4.71 -12.93 -13.14
N LEU A 46 -3.82 -12.89 -14.13
CA LEU A 46 -2.86 -11.79 -14.32
C LEU A 46 -3.56 -10.46 -14.62
N LEU A 47 -4.61 -10.48 -15.45
CA LEU A 47 -5.39 -9.29 -15.77
C LEU A 47 -6.14 -8.75 -14.55
N VAL A 48 -6.73 -9.63 -13.74
CA VAL A 48 -7.41 -9.26 -12.49
C VAL A 48 -6.44 -8.61 -11.51
N SER A 49 -5.22 -9.15 -11.38
CA SER A 49 -4.17 -8.57 -10.54
C SER A 49 -3.68 -7.21 -11.03
N LEU A 50 -3.54 -7.04 -12.35
CA LEU A 50 -3.18 -5.76 -12.93
C LEU A 50 -4.25 -4.69 -12.62
N MET A 51 -5.52 -5.02 -12.85
CA MET A 51 -6.65 -4.11 -12.61
C MET A 51 -6.81 -3.78 -11.12
N SER A 52 -6.70 -4.79 -10.24
CA SER A 52 -6.75 -4.56 -8.80
C SER A 52 -5.56 -3.74 -8.30
N GLY A 53 -4.37 -3.92 -8.90
CA GLY A 53 -3.18 -3.11 -8.64
C GLY A 53 -3.33 -1.64 -9.02
N ILE A 54 -3.97 -1.33 -10.16
CA ILE A 54 -4.27 0.05 -10.57
C ILE A 54 -5.21 0.71 -9.55
N VAL A 55 -6.32 0.04 -9.21
CA VAL A 55 -7.30 0.56 -8.26
C VAL A 55 -6.68 0.73 -6.87
N ALA A 56 -5.88 -0.24 -6.43
CA ALA A 56 -5.14 -0.16 -5.17
C ALA A 56 -4.17 1.02 -5.14
N GLY A 57 -3.46 1.29 -6.23
CA GLY A 57 -2.53 2.42 -6.28
C GLY A 57 -3.23 3.78 -6.29
N ILE A 58 -4.40 3.89 -6.95
CA ILE A 58 -5.22 5.10 -6.89
C ILE A 58 -5.73 5.32 -5.45
N CYS A 59 -6.31 4.30 -4.80
CA CYS A 59 -6.80 4.42 -3.43
C CYS A 59 -5.68 4.69 -2.40
N ALA A 60 -4.52 4.06 -2.56
CA ALA A 60 -3.37 4.29 -1.68
C ALA A 60 -2.85 5.73 -1.81
N ALA A 61 -2.77 6.25 -3.04
CA ALA A 61 -2.37 7.64 -3.27
C ALA A 61 -3.37 8.64 -2.69
N VAL A 62 -4.68 8.38 -2.73
CA VAL A 62 -5.70 9.22 -2.05
C VAL A 62 -5.54 9.17 -0.53
N THR A 63 -5.36 7.97 0.03
CA THR A 63 -5.29 7.78 1.50
C THR A 63 -4.03 8.40 2.11
N SER A 64 -2.91 8.37 1.38
CA SER A 64 -1.63 8.92 1.87
C SER A 64 -1.44 10.40 1.59
N HIS A 65 -2.15 10.97 0.60
CA HIS A 65 -2.03 12.39 0.24
C HIS A 65 -2.17 13.40 1.40
N PRO A 66 -3.17 13.28 2.31
CA PRO A 66 -3.31 14.24 3.41
C PRO A 66 -2.12 14.19 4.37
N GLY A 67 -1.62 12.99 4.70
CA GLY A 67 -0.44 12.83 5.56
C GLY A 67 0.82 13.37 4.90
N ASP A 68 1.05 13.05 3.64
CA ASP A 68 2.24 13.48 2.89
C ASP A 68 2.33 15.01 2.75
N TYR A 69 1.18 15.67 2.52
CA TYR A 69 1.11 17.14 2.46
C TYR A 69 1.47 17.79 3.80
N LEU A 70 0.96 17.23 4.90
CA LEU A 70 1.24 17.74 6.25
C LEU A 70 2.70 17.54 6.66
N PHE A 71 3.28 16.39 6.33
CA PHE A 71 4.71 16.14 6.57
C PHE A 71 5.59 17.04 5.72
N SER A 72 5.23 17.29 4.45
CA SER A 72 5.96 18.22 3.59
C SER A 72 5.94 19.65 4.13
N LYS A 73 4.79 20.14 4.62
CA LYS A 73 4.67 21.47 5.23
C LYS A 73 5.39 21.61 6.57
N ALA A 74 5.36 20.57 7.39
CA ALA A 74 6.10 20.54 8.65
C ALA A 74 7.63 20.55 8.43
N ASN A 75 8.09 19.94 7.33
CA ASN A 75 9.51 19.93 6.97
C ASN A 75 9.99 21.23 6.28
N GLU A 76 9.10 21.95 5.58
CA GLU A 76 9.40 23.29 5.03
C GLU A 76 9.54 24.38 6.10
N ARG A 77 8.78 24.28 7.19
CA ARG A 77 8.88 25.21 8.33
C ARG A 77 9.74 24.59 9.42
N SER A 78 11.06 24.70 9.28
CA SER A 78 12.09 24.27 10.25
C SER A 78 11.70 24.54 11.71
N GLY A 79 11.07 23.57 12.38
CA GLY A 79 10.70 23.63 13.81
C GLY A 79 9.20 23.66 14.13
N ALA A 80 8.29 23.60 13.16
CA ALA A 80 6.86 23.49 13.42
C ALA A 80 6.45 22.03 13.68
N THR A 81 5.88 21.75 14.85
CA THR A 81 5.26 20.45 15.17
C THR A 81 4.18 20.14 14.12
N VAL A 82 4.07 18.88 13.66
CA VAL A 82 3.03 18.43 12.69
C VAL A 82 1.62 18.92 13.08
N MET A 83 1.38 19.12 14.38
CA MET A 83 0.15 19.65 14.96
C MET A 83 -0.11 21.14 14.71
N SER A 84 0.91 22.00 14.62
CA SER A 84 0.71 23.42 14.27
C SER A 84 0.48 23.61 12.78
N ALA A 85 1.13 22.80 11.93
CA ALA A 85 0.84 22.75 10.49
C ALA A 85 -0.59 22.23 10.21
N TRP A 86 -1.10 21.30 11.04
CA TRP A 86 -2.49 20.84 10.99
C TRP A 86 -3.50 21.92 11.40
N ASN A 87 -3.20 22.70 12.45
CA ASN A 87 -4.07 23.81 12.88
C ASN A 87 -4.13 24.93 11.84
N ASP A 88 -2.99 25.36 11.28
CA ASP A 88 -2.94 26.32 10.16
C ASP A 88 -3.72 25.80 8.95
N TYR A 89 -3.64 24.49 8.67
CA TYR A 89 -4.39 23.86 7.58
C TYR A 89 -5.90 23.86 7.84
N MET A 90 -6.35 23.47 9.03
CA MET A 90 -7.78 23.52 9.39
C MET A 90 -8.34 24.94 9.39
N GLU A 91 -7.53 25.93 9.78
CA GLU A 91 -7.90 27.34 9.80
C GLU A 91 -7.96 27.93 8.38
N SER A 92 -7.06 27.51 7.48
CA SER A 92 -7.06 27.94 6.07
C SER A 92 -8.24 27.42 5.25
N LYS A 93 -8.94 26.36 5.71
CA LYS A 93 -10.09 25.69 5.04
C LYS A 93 -9.89 25.39 3.55
N ASP A 94 -8.65 25.33 3.08
CA ASP A 94 -8.31 25.27 1.67
C ASP A 94 -8.06 23.82 1.26
N TYR A 95 -9.15 23.03 1.22
CA TYR A 95 -9.12 21.62 0.81
C TYR A 95 -8.59 21.42 -0.62
N ALA A 96 -8.67 22.46 -1.46
CA ALA A 96 -8.18 22.44 -2.83
C ALA A 96 -6.65 22.36 -2.92
N LYS A 97 -5.92 22.93 -1.95
CA LYS A 97 -4.44 22.89 -1.91
C LYS A 97 -3.84 21.52 -1.57
N ILE A 98 -4.61 20.65 -0.91
CA ILE A 98 -4.19 19.24 -0.75
C ILE A 98 -4.39 18.48 -2.06
N LEU A 99 -5.29 18.91 -2.96
CA LEU A 99 -5.57 18.21 -4.20
C LEU A 99 -4.72 18.70 -5.39
N THR A 100 -4.05 19.86 -5.27
CA THR A 100 -3.11 20.35 -6.28
C THR A 100 -1.90 19.42 -6.41
N GLY A 101 -1.79 18.74 -7.55
CA GLY A 101 -0.72 17.75 -7.83
C GLY A 101 -1.10 16.29 -7.57
N LEU A 102 -2.33 16.03 -7.09
CA LEU A 102 -2.85 14.68 -6.88
C LEU A 102 -2.98 13.86 -8.18
N PRO A 103 -3.47 14.39 -9.32
CA PRO A 103 -3.70 13.57 -10.52
C PRO A 103 -2.43 12.92 -11.10
N PRO A 104 -1.30 13.63 -11.28
CA PRO A 104 -0.04 13.01 -11.69
C PRO A 104 0.43 11.92 -10.72
N ARG A 105 0.22 12.12 -9.42
CA ARG A 105 0.62 11.19 -8.36
C ARG A 105 -0.24 9.93 -8.33
N LEU A 106 -1.54 10.07 -8.61
CA LEU A 106 -2.48 8.96 -8.77
C LEU A 106 -2.10 8.09 -9.98
N VAL A 107 -1.81 8.71 -11.12
CA VAL A 107 -1.44 8.00 -12.36
C VAL A 107 -0.10 7.28 -12.18
N TYR A 108 0.90 7.98 -11.64
CA TYR A 108 2.23 7.41 -11.41
C TYR A 108 2.21 6.28 -10.37
N GLY A 109 1.55 6.51 -9.22
CA GLY A 109 1.42 5.51 -8.16
C GLY A 109 0.60 4.29 -8.59
N GLY A 110 -0.51 4.53 -9.29
CA GLY A 110 -1.36 3.47 -9.87
C GLY A 110 -0.59 2.58 -10.84
N LEU A 111 0.14 3.18 -11.79
CA LEU A 111 0.89 2.43 -12.79
C LEU A 111 2.04 1.63 -12.17
N LEU A 112 2.80 2.22 -11.24
CA LEU A 112 3.92 1.53 -10.58
C LEU A 112 3.44 0.37 -9.71
N ILE A 113 2.36 0.55 -8.95
CA ILE A 113 1.81 -0.51 -8.08
C ILE A 113 1.21 -1.63 -8.93
N ALA A 114 0.50 -1.29 -9.99
CA ALA A 114 0.00 -2.27 -10.96
C ALA A 114 1.13 -3.09 -11.57
N LEU A 115 2.23 -2.43 -11.97
CA LEU A 115 3.42 -3.12 -12.49
C LEU A 115 4.06 -4.02 -11.43
N GLN A 116 4.15 -3.57 -10.17
CA GLN A 116 4.72 -4.35 -9.07
C GLN A 116 3.94 -5.64 -8.81
N PHE A 117 2.61 -5.58 -8.82
CA PHE A 117 1.74 -6.75 -8.64
C PHE A 117 1.73 -7.64 -9.89
N CYS A 118 1.77 -7.06 -11.09
CA CYS A 118 1.89 -7.81 -12.34
C CYS A 118 3.18 -8.63 -12.41
N ILE A 119 4.32 -8.04 -12.05
CA ILE A 119 5.61 -8.75 -11.99
C ILE A 119 5.58 -9.83 -10.91
N TYR A 120 4.98 -9.53 -9.75
CA TYR A 120 4.85 -10.51 -8.67
C TYR A 120 4.05 -11.74 -9.11
N ASP A 121 2.88 -11.57 -9.72
CA ASP A 121 2.07 -12.69 -10.17
C ASP A 121 2.69 -13.39 -11.39
N TYR A 122 3.36 -12.67 -12.29
CA TYR A 122 4.11 -13.29 -13.38
C TYR A 122 5.21 -14.23 -12.85
N CYS A 123 6.00 -13.78 -11.87
CA CYS A 123 6.99 -14.63 -11.22
C CYS A 123 6.34 -15.81 -10.49
N ARG A 124 5.27 -15.57 -9.73
CA ARG A 124 4.55 -16.61 -8.99
C ARG A 124 4.07 -17.74 -9.90
N VAL A 125 3.56 -17.38 -11.07
CA VAL A 125 3.09 -18.30 -12.11
C VAL A 125 4.25 -19.05 -12.74
N LEU A 126 5.31 -18.32 -13.13
CA LEU A 126 6.47 -18.90 -13.80
C LEU A 126 7.17 -19.96 -12.94
N PHE A 127 7.23 -19.73 -11.62
CA PHE A 127 7.83 -20.66 -10.67
C PHE A 127 6.89 -21.79 -10.21
N HIS A 128 5.64 -21.87 -10.71
CA HIS A 128 4.64 -22.85 -10.27
C HIS A 128 4.56 -22.99 -8.73
N VAL A 129 4.69 -21.87 -8.00
CA VAL A 129 4.66 -21.92 -6.52
C VAL A 129 3.22 -22.18 -6.11
N SER A 130 2.92 -23.47 -5.97
CA SER A 130 1.69 -23.98 -5.39
C SER A 130 1.64 -23.56 -3.91
N PRO A 131 0.47 -23.19 -3.36
CA PRO A 131 0.32 -22.79 -1.95
C PRO A 131 0.85 -23.80 -0.91
N GLY A 132 1.24 -25.01 -1.33
CA GLY A 132 1.93 -26.00 -0.51
C GLY A 132 3.30 -25.57 0.04
N GLU A 133 4.14 -24.85 -0.74
CA GLU A 133 5.47 -24.44 -0.23
C GLU A 133 5.39 -23.28 0.75
N LEU A 134 4.38 -22.42 0.62
CA LEU A 134 4.15 -21.31 1.54
C LEU A 134 3.65 -21.80 2.90
N ASN A 135 2.88 -22.89 2.93
CA ASN A 135 2.49 -23.56 4.17
C ASN A 135 3.70 -24.18 4.87
N VAL A 136 4.66 -24.75 4.14
CA VAL A 136 5.93 -25.26 4.73
C VAL A 136 6.73 -24.12 5.35
N PHE A 137 6.83 -22.98 4.67
CA PHE A 137 7.49 -21.80 5.24
C PHE A 137 6.75 -21.23 6.46
N LEU A 138 5.42 -21.11 6.40
CA LEU A 138 4.58 -20.66 7.52
C LEU A 138 4.62 -21.62 8.70
N ASP A 139 4.73 -22.93 8.47
CA ASP A 139 4.83 -23.94 9.53
C ASP A 139 6.23 -23.92 10.17
N VAL A 140 7.29 -23.67 9.39
CA VAL A 140 8.64 -23.42 9.92
C VAL A 140 8.67 -22.13 10.75
N VAL A 141 8.06 -21.03 10.27
CA VAL A 141 8.00 -19.76 11.00
C VAL A 141 7.10 -19.85 12.24
N ALA A 142 5.95 -20.54 12.16
CA ALA A 142 5.08 -20.79 13.30
C ALA A 142 5.76 -21.71 14.32
N GLY A 143 6.52 -22.70 13.87
CA GLY A 143 7.38 -23.53 14.70
C GLY A 143 8.44 -22.71 15.44
N ILE A 144 9.12 -21.79 14.75
CA ILE A 144 10.11 -20.87 15.34
C ILE A 144 9.45 -19.93 16.36
N ALA A 145 8.30 -19.34 16.01
CA ALA A 145 7.54 -18.44 16.88
C ALA A 145 7.03 -19.15 18.15
N LYS A 146 6.61 -20.41 18.05
CA LYS A 146 6.18 -21.23 19.19
C LYS A 146 7.35 -21.70 20.05
N SER A 147 8.55 -21.79 19.47
CA SER A 147 9.80 -22.13 20.16
C SER A 147 10.54 -20.93 20.79
N THR A 148 10.02 -19.70 20.64
CA THR A 148 10.52 -18.53 21.35
C THR A 148 9.67 -18.31 22.60
N PRO A 149 10.01 -18.92 23.76
CA PRO A 149 9.41 -18.54 25.02
C PRO A 149 9.76 -17.07 25.28
N ALA A 150 8.75 -16.30 25.66
CA ALA A 150 8.90 -14.95 26.16
C ALA A 150 10.04 -14.90 27.19
N GLN A 151 11.12 -14.21 26.84
CA GLN A 151 12.07 -13.61 27.77
C GLN A 151 11.94 -12.10 27.65
#